data_AF-A0A6F9JVU6-F1
#
_entry.id   AF-A0A6F9JVU6-F1
#
_cell.length_a   1.000
_cell.length_b   1.000
_cell.length_c   1.000
_cell.angle_alpha   90.00
_cell.angle_beta   90.00
_cell.angle_gamma   90.00
#
_symmetry.space_group_name_H-M   'P 1'
#
loop_
_entity.id
_entity.type
_entity.pdbx_description
1 polymer ?
#
loop_
_entity_poly.entity_id
_entity_poly.type
_entity_poly.pdbx_seq_one_letter_code
_entity_poly.pdbx_strand_id
1 'polypeptide(L)' 'MYNPNSAIERIKNHLAYKLGQAMIDFTNNGGVYSII' A
#
# COMPACT_ATOMS: atom_id res chain seq x y z
N MET A 1 14.22 -5.13 21.35
CA MET A 1 13.07 -4.22 21.56
C MET A 1 12.51 -3.82 20.20
N TYR A 2 11.33 -4.31 19.85
CA TYR A 2 10.61 -3.84 18.65
C TYR A 2 9.85 -2.57 19.04
N ASN A 3 10.36 -1.41 18.65
CA ASN A 3 9.70 -0.13 18.88
C ASN A 3 8.87 0.23 17.64
N PRO A 4 7.53 0.08 17.67
CA PRO A 4 6.67 0.35 16.52
C PRO A 4 6.67 1.83 16.12
N ASN A 5 7.12 2.72 17.01
CA ASN A 5 7.25 4.15 16.76
C ASN A 5 8.66 4.55 16.29
N SER A 6 9.57 3.59 16.09
CA SER A 6 10.88 3.88 15.52
C SER A 6 10.73 4.44 14.10
N ALA A 7 11.65 5.31 13.69
CA ALA A 7 11.65 5.87 12.34
C ALA A 7 11.63 4.77 11.27
N ILE A 8 12.38 3.69 11.50
CA ILE A 8 12.44 2.52 10.61
C ILE A 8 11.07 1.87 10.48
N GLU A 9 10.38 1.61 11.58
CA GLU A 9 9.09 0.91 11.52
C GLU A 9 7.97 1.79 10.95
N ARG A 10 8.00 3.09 11.22
CA ARG A 10 7.11 4.07 10.58
C ARG A 10 7.28 4.10 9.07
N ILE A 11 8.52 4.04 8.58
CA ILE A 11 8.81 3.99 7.14
C ILE A 11 8.28 2.68 6.55
N LYS A 12 8.54 1.53 7.18
CA LYS A 12 8.01 0.24 6.69
C LYS A 12 6.48 0.24 6.61
N ASN A 13 5.80 0.70 7.66
CA ASN A 13 4.34 0.78 7.69
C ASN A 13 3.81 1.74 6.61
N HIS A 14 4.47 2.89 6.42
CA HIS A 14 4.08 3.84 5.38
C HIS A 14 4.26 3.29 3.97
N LEU A 15 5.35 2.55 3.73
CA LEU A 15 5.60 1.87 2.44
C LEU A 15 4.58 0.77 2.18
N ALA A 16 4.26 -0.05 3.19
CA ALA A 16 3.23 -1.09 3.07
C ALA A 16 1.85 -0.49 2.75
N TYR A 17 1.48 0.62 3.40
CA TYR A 17 0.25 1.34 3.09
C TYR A 17 0.21 1.85 1.64
N LYS A 18 1.29 2.50 1.18
CA LYS A 18 1.38 2.99 -0.21
C LYS A 18 1.32 1.86 -1.23
N LEU A 19 1.95 0.72 -0.94
CA LEU A 19 1.89 -0.46 -1.79
C LEU A 19 0.45 -0.99 -1.88
N GLY A 20 -0.25 -1.13 -0.76
CA GLY A 20 -1.65 -1.56 -0.74
C GLY A 20 -2.57 -0.63 -1.53
N GLN A 21 -2.38 0.69 -1.42
CA GLN A 21 -3.09 1.68 -2.24
C GLN A 21 -2.81 1.48 -3.72
N ALA A 22 -1.54 1.37 -4.13
CA ALA A 22 -1.19 1.16 -5.53
C ALA A 22 -1.78 -0.15 -6.11
N MET A 23 -1.83 -1.22 -5.33
CA MET A 23 -2.45 -2.49 -5.74
C MET A 23 -3.96 -2.37 -5.93
N ILE A 24 -4.64 -1.67 -5.02
CA ILE A 24 -6.08 -1.41 -5.10
C ILE A 24 -6.36 -0.48 -6.30
N ASP A 25 -5.59 0.59 -6.46
CA ASP A 25 -5.72 1.52 -7.58
C ASP A 25 -5.47 0.84 -8.92
N PHE A 26 -4.48 -0.05 -9.00
CA PHE A 26 -4.22 -0.86 -10.19
C PHE A 26 -5.39 -1.79 -10.50
N THR A 27 -5.93 -2.47 -9.50
CA THR A 27 -7.09 -3.37 -9.66
C THR A 27 -8.31 -2.59 -10.13
N ASN A 28 -8.58 -1.45 -9.48
CA ASN A 28 -9.74 -0.61 -9.78
C ASN A 28 -9.61 0.09 -11.12
N ASN A 29 -8.44 0.61 -11.50
CA ASN A 29 -8.29 1.44 -12.71
C ASN A 29 -7.74 0.68 -13.93
N GLY A 30 -7.16 -0.51 -13.76
CA GLY A 30 -6.47 -1.24 -14.84
C GLY A 30 -7.07 -2.59 -15.22
N GLY A 31 -7.97 -3.18 -14.41
CA GLY A 31 -8.45 -4.56 -14.61
C GLY A 31 -9.96 -4.75 -14.79
N VAL A 32 -10.80 -3.87 -14.26
CA VAL A 32 -12.26 -4.13 -14.15
C VAL A 32 -13.11 -3.19 -15.02
N TYR A 33 -12.67 -1.97 -15.33
CA TYR A 33 -13.42 -1.04 -16.19
C TYR A 33 -13.33 -1.32 -17.70
N SER A 34 -12.48 -2.25 -18.14
CA SER A 34 -12.41 -2.64 -19.56
C SER A 34 -13.33 -3.82 -19.91
N ILE A 35 -14.15 -4.30 -18.97
CA ILE A 35 -15.12 -5.39 -19.17
C ILE A 35 -16.45 -5.00 -18.49
N ILE A 36 -16.98 -3.83 -18.80
CA ILE A 36 -18.42 -3.56 -18.69
C ILE A 36 -18.84 -2.72 -19.90
#